data_AF-A0A412XDB6-F1
#
_entry.id   AF-A0A412XDB6-F1
#
_cell.length_a   1.000
_cell.length_b   1.000
_cell.length_c   1.000
_cell.angle_alpha   90.00
_cell.angle_beta   90.00
_cell.angle_gamma   90.00
#
_symmetry.space_group_name_H-M   'P 1'
#
loop_
_entity.id
_entity.type
_entity.pdbx_description
1 polymer ?
#
loop_
_entity_poly.entity_id
_entity_poly.type
_entity_poly.pdbx_seq_one_letter_code
_entity_poly.pdbx_strand_id
1 'polypeptide(L)'
;MKQRICQSCGMSMPTDDLLGTHGNGCLCTEYCCHCFQKGFFTNNSLEEQIELNTQPESLAAFNEASGSNFTKEEAIEGLRKFLPTLKRWMPIRQQAEWVLEQCGYITLSTISENGYPRPVAIDLLRHTDISTLWMTTALSTEKVKHIRQNSKAGVCFVHEADSVTLTGKIEILTDAETRQTFWQDYMLHYFPQGVNDPDYCILCFHTEEAVLWIDRKFERIVL
;
A
#
# COMPACT_ATOMS: atom_id res chain seq x y z
N MET A 1 -4.94 -6.71 -17.69
CA MET A 1 -5.30 -5.80 -16.58
C MET A 1 -5.68 -6.66 -15.39
N LYS A 2 -5.20 -6.39 -14.17
CA LYS A 2 -5.70 -7.07 -12.97
C LYS A 2 -7.20 -6.76 -12.83
N GLN A 3 -8.01 -7.76 -12.54
CA GLN A 3 -9.45 -7.59 -12.34
C GLN A 3 -9.67 -6.75 -11.07
N ARG A 4 -10.45 -5.67 -11.18
CA ARG A 4 -10.81 -4.82 -10.03
C ARG A 4 -11.89 -5.53 -9.21
N ILE A 5 -11.61 -5.81 -7.94
CA ILE A 5 -12.58 -6.38 -7.00
C ILE A 5 -12.74 -5.45 -5.80
N CYS A 6 -13.95 -5.35 -5.27
CA CYS A 6 -14.23 -4.56 -4.08
C CYS A 6 -13.50 -5.14 -2.88
N GLN A 7 -12.65 -4.33 -2.24
CA GLN A 7 -11.86 -4.67 -1.06
C GLN A 7 -12.69 -4.74 0.25
N SER A 8 -14.02 -4.77 0.14
CA SER A 8 -14.96 -4.97 1.26
C SER A 8 -15.79 -6.25 1.06
N CYS A 9 -16.44 -6.43 -0.09
CA CYS A 9 -17.36 -7.56 -0.31
C CYS A 9 -16.88 -8.59 -1.33
N GLY A 10 -15.76 -8.33 -2.03
CA GLY A 10 -15.24 -9.19 -3.08
C GLY A 10 -15.92 -9.10 -4.44
N MET A 11 -16.92 -8.22 -4.59
CA MET A 11 -17.65 -8.05 -5.85
C MET A 11 -16.71 -7.56 -6.97
N SER A 12 -16.80 -8.16 -8.15
CA SER A 12 -16.08 -7.70 -9.34
C SER A 12 -16.62 -6.33 -9.81
N MET A 13 -15.73 -5.40 -10.13
CA MET A 13 -16.04 -4.03 -10.55
C MET A 13 -15.44 -3.73 -11.94
N PRO A 14 -15.98 -4.33 -13.02
CA PRO A 14 -15.45 -4.13 -14.36
C PRO A 14 -15.58 -2.68 -14.85
N THR A 15 -16.64 -1.99 -14.45
CA THR A 15 -17.03 -0.67 -14.95
C THR A 15 -17.13 0.35 -13.82
N ASP A 16 -17.03 1.63 -14.17
CA ASP A 16 -16.90 2.72 -13.20
C ASP A 16 -18.22 3.04 -12.46
N ASP A 17 -19.38 2.64 -12.99
CA ASP A 17 -20.70 2.76 -12.33
C ASP A 17 -20.84 1.87 -11.09
N LEU A 18 -19.99 0.85 -10.96
CA LEU A 18 -19.93 -0.03 -9.81
C LEU A 18 -19.00 0.50 -8.71
N LEU A 19 -18.31 1.62 -8.93
CA LEU A 19 -17.36 2.18 -7.97
C LEU A 19 -18.05 3.00 -6.88
N GLY A 20 -17.46 2.93 -5.68
CA GLY A 20 -17.86 3.73 -4.54
C GLY A 20 -17.55 5.20 -4.74
N THR A 21 -17.92 6.02 -3.75
CA THR A 21 -17.68 7.47 -3.81
C THR A 21 -17.05 7.98 -2.53
N HIS A 22 -16.02 8.82 -2.68
CA HIS A 22 -15.42 9.60 -1.60
C HIS A 22 -16.34 10.76 -1.19
N GLY A 23 -16.06 11.39 -0.04
CA GLY A 23 -16.87 12.50 0.47
C GLY A 23 -16.89 13.75 -0.44
N ASN A 24 -15.86 13.90 -1.28
CA ASN A 24 -15.78 14.96 -2.29
C ASN A 24 -16.46 14.59 -3.63
N GLY A 25 -17.06 13.40 -3.74
CA GLY A 25 -17.71 12.90 -4.95
C GLY A 25 -16.80 12.20 -5.95
N CYS A 26 -15.48 12.16 -5.73
CA CYS A 26 -14.57 11.35 -6.55
C CYS A 26 -14.90 9.86 -6.42
N LEU A 27 -14.68 9.10 -7.50
CA LEU A 27 -14.84 7.65 -7.47
C LEU A 27 -13.77 7.01 -6.58
N CYS A 28 -14.18 5.97 -5.84
CA CYS A 28 -13.29 5.10 -5.08
C CYS A 28 -13.09 3.81 -5.88
N THR A 29 -11.84 3.52 -6.26
CA THR A 29 -11.50 2.35 -7.07
C THR A 29 -11.35 1.07 -6.24
N GLU A 30 -11.27 1.21 -4.92
CA GLU A 30 -11.08 0.11 -3.97
C GLU A 30 -12.40 -0.55 -3.56
N TYR A 31 -13.48 0.22 -3.48
CA TYR A 31 -14.76 -0.23 -2.94
C TYR A 31 -15.90 -0.01 -3.91
N CYS A 32 -16.92 -0.86 -3.89
CA CYS A 32 -18.07 -0.71 -4.78
C CYS A 32 -19.10 0.28 -4.26
N CYS A 33 -20.00 0.72 -5.14
CA CYS A 33 -21.09 1.64 -4.84
C CYS A 33 -22.07 1.10 -3.78
N HIS A 34 -22.09 -0.20 -3.51
CA HIS A 34 -22.92 -0.79 -2.45
C HIS A 34 -22.23 -0.77 -1.08
N CYS A 35 -20.90 -0.87 -1.04
CA CYS A 35 -20.13 -0.93 0.20
C CYS A 35 -19.66 0.43 0.69
N PHE A 36 -19.38 1.38 -0.21
CA PHE A 36 -18.80 2.67 0.14
C PHE A 36 -19.45 3.83 -0.61
N GLN A 37 -20.12 4.70 0.14
CA GLN A 37 -20.91 5.82 -0.40
C GLN A 37 -20.57 7.10 0.34
N LYS A 38 -20.27 8.17 -0.42
CA LYS A 38 -20.01 9.51 0.10
C LYS A 38 -18.95 9.54 1.22
N GLY A 39 -17.95 8.67 1.13
CA GLY A 39 -16.87 8.55 2.10
C GLY A 39 -17.17 7.67 3.31
N PHE A 40 -18.28 6.92 3.33
CA PHE A 40 -18.67 6.06 4.45
C PHE A 40 -18.97 4.63 3.98
N PHE A 41 -18.60 3.66 4.81
CA PHE A 41 -19.08 2.29 4.61
C PHE A 41 -20.57 2.18 4.98
N THR A 42 -21.28 1.32 4.26
CA THR A 42 -22.73 1.10 4.44
C THR A 42 -23.06 0.06 5.53
N ASN A 43 -22.07 -0.70 5.98
CA ASN A 43 -22.15 -1.66 7.10
C ASN A 43 -20.95 -1.47 8.05
N ASN A 44 -20.99 -2.08 9.23
CA ASN A 44 -20.02 -1.81 10.30
C ASN A 44 -19.18 -3.03 10.74
N SER A 45 -19.52 -4.25 10.33
CA SER A 45 -18.78 -5.45 10.73
C SER A 45 -18.60 -6.46 9.61
N LEU A 46 -17.65 -7.38 9.81
CA LEU A 46 -17.42 -8.50 8.92
C LEU A 46 -18.65 -9.42 8.84
N GLU A 47 -19.31 -9.64 9.99
CA GLU A 47 -20.52 -10.44 10.10
C GLU A 47 -21.66 -9.84 9.28
N GLU A 48 -21.89 -8.52 9.39
CA GLU A 48 -22.91 -7.82 8.60
C GLU A 48 -22.58 -7.91 7.10
N GLN A 49 -21.30 -7.82 6.72
CA GLN A 49 -20.87 -8.01 5.33
C GLN A 49 -21.17 -9.43 4.83
N ILE A 50 -20.90 -10.48 5.63
CA ILE A 50 -21.23 -11.87 5.29
C ILE A 50 -22.74 -12.03 5.11
N GLU A 51 -23.55 -11.44 5.99
CA GLU A 51 -25.00 -11.46 5.87
C GLU A 51 -25.48 -10.80 4.58
N LEU A 52 -24.92 -9.65 4.19
CA LEU A 52 -25.23 -8.96 2.94
C LEU A 52 -24.83 -9.77 1.69
N ASN A 53 -23.65 -10.39 1.71
CA ASN A 53 -23.18 -11.27 0.64
C ASN A 53 -24.06 -12.52 0.47
N THR A 54 -24.71 -12.98 1.55
CA THR A 54 -25.47 -14.24 1.59
C THR A 54 -26.99 -14.05 1.59
N GLN A 55 -27.45 -12.82 1.34
CA GLN A 55 -28.86 -12.59 1.01
C GLN A 55 -29.23 -13.36 -0.26
N PRO A 56 -30.48 -13.83 -0.39
CA PRO A 56 -30.89 -14.68 -1.52
C PRO A 56 -30.55 -14.10 -2.89
N GLU A 57 -30.78 -12.80 -3.08
CA GLU A 57 -30.53 -12.09 -4.34
C GLU A 57 -29.02 -12.00 -4.64
N SER A 58 -28.22 -11.59 -3.66
CA SER A 58 -26.75 -11.50 -3.78
C SER A 58 -26.12 -12.85 -4.08
N LEU A 59 -26.53 -13.90 -3.35
CA LEU A 59 -25.99 -15.25 -3.52
C LEU A 59 -26.41 -15.85 -4.87
N ALA A 60 -27.67 -15.66 -5.28
CA ALA A 60 -28.13 -16.10 -6.59
C ALA A 60 -27.35 -15.41 -7.72
N ALA A 61 -27.17 -14.09 -7.64
CA ALA A 61 -26.40 -13.34 -8.63
C ALA A 61 -24.93 -13.78 -8.69
N PHE A 62 -24.30 -14.06 -7.54
CA PHE A 62 -22.94 -14.59 -7.49
C PHE A 62 -22.83 -16.00 -8.09
N ASN A 63 -23.74 -16.90 -7.75
CA ASN A 63 -23.77 -18.25 -8.29
C ASN A 63 -23.94 -18.24 -9.82
N GLU A 64 -24.86 -17.42 -10.33
CA GLU A 64 -25.05 -17.22 -11.77
C GLU A 64 -23.78 -16.68 -12.45
N ALA A 65 -23.20 -15.60 -11.92
CA ALA A 65 -22.04 -14.95 -12.52
C ALA A 65 -20.76 -15.80 -12.46
N SER A 66 -20.59 -16.62 -11.42
CA SER A 66 -19.42 -17.48 -11.23
C SER A 66 -19.58 -18.89 -11.82
N GLY A 67 -20.80 -19.27 -12.24
CA GLY A 67 -21.13 -20.65 -12.60
C GLY A 67 -21.07 -21.62 -11.41
N SER A 68 -21.17 -21.10 -10.18
CA SER A 68 -21.16 -21.89 -8.94
C SER A 68 -22.58 -22.20 -8.48
N ASN A 69 -22.72 -23.08 -7.49
CA ASN A 69 -24.01 -23.39 -6.88
C ASN A 69 -23.88 -23.52 -5.35
N PHE A 70 -23.33 -22.48 -4.72
CA PHE A 70 -23.18 -22.45 -3.27
C PHE A 70 -24.53 -22.35 -2.59
N THR A 71 -24.75 -23.18 -1.57
CA THR A 71 -25.76 -22.96 -0.55
C THR A 71 -25.38 -21.75 0.32
N LYS A 72 -26.33 -21.25 1.11
CA LYS A 72 -26.07 -20.14 2.04
C LYS A 72 -24.98 -20.52 3.04
N GLU A 73 -25.04 -21.73 3.58
CA GLU A 73 -24.11 -22.23 4.59
C GLU A 73 -22.68 -22.36 4.04
N GLU A 74 -22.54 -22.93 2.83
CA GLU A 74 -21.24 -23.03 2.15
C GLU A 74 -20.66 -21.65 1.83
N ALA A 75 -21.50 -20.72 1.36
CA ALA A 75 -21.08 -19.35 1.09
C ALA A 75 -20.60 -18.65 2.37
N ILE A 76 -21.30 -18.80 3.49
CA ILE A 76 -20.87 -18.26 4.80
C ILE A 76 -19.49 -18.81 5.18
N GLU A 77 -19.27 -20.13 5.04
CA GLU A 77 -17.97 -20.74 5.39
C GLU A 77 -16.84 -20.19 4.50
N GLY A 78 -17.09 -20.07 3.19
CA GLY A 78 -16.14 -19.50 2.24
C GLY A 78 -15.82 -18.04 2.54
N LEU A 79 -16.84 -17.21 2.76
CA LEU A 79 -16.69 -15.78 3.03
C LEU A 79 -15.95 -15.50 4.34
N ARG A 80 -16.14 -16.34 5.38
CA ARG A 80 -15.37 -16.23 6.63
C ARG A 80 -13.87 -16.42 6.44
N LYS A 81 -13.46 -17.15 5.39
CA LYS A 81 -12.05 -17.33 5.05
C LYS A 81 -11.57 -16.23 4.09
N PHE A 82 -12.41 -15.84 3.15
CA PHE A 82 -12.05 -14.92 2.07
C PHE A 82 -12.11 -13.44 2.46
N LEU A 83 -13.18 -12.97 3.09
CA LEU A 83 -13.33 -11.54 3.39
C LEU A 83 -12.19 -10.97 4.26
N PRO A 84 -11.64 -11.69 5.27
CA PRO A 84 -10.47 -11.23 6.01
C PRO A 84 -9.21 -11.01 5.17
N THR A 85 -9.15 -11.53 3.94
CA THR A 85 -8.05 -11.28 2.99
C THR A 85 -8.31 -10.08 2.08
N LEU A 86 -9.33 -9.27 2.34
CA LEU A 86 -9.59 -8.01 1.66
C LEU A 86 -9.17 -6.84 2.56
N LYS A 87 -8.57 -5.80 1.96
CA LYS A 87 -7.97 -4.67 2.68
C LYS A 87 -8.80 -4.18 3.88
N ARG A 88 -10.11 -3.95 3.72
CA ARG A 88 -10.97 -3.43 4.79
C ARG A 88 -10.94 -4.28 6.08
N TRP A 89 -10.78 -5.58 5.93
CA TRP A 89 -10.93 -6.57 7.00
C TRP A 89 -9.61 -7.16 7.50
N MET A 90 -8.50 -6.92 6.79
CA MET A 90 -7.18 -7.33 7.23
C MET A 90 -6.76 -6.60 8.52
N PRO A 91 -5.81 -7.14 9.31
CA PRO A 91 -5.15 -6.39 10.37
C PRO A 91 -4.50 -5.10 9.85
N ILE A 92 -4.54 -4.03 10.64
CA ILE A 92 -4.13 -2.68 10.21
C ILE A 92 -2.72 -2.59 9.59
N ARG A 93 -1.77 -3.41 10.07
CA ARG A 93 -0.40 -3.48 9.49
C ARG A 93 -0.42 -4.01 8.05
N GLN A 94 -1.24 -5.02 7.77
CA GLN A 94 -1.43 -5.56 6.42
C GLN A 94 -2.21 -4.58 5.54
N GLN A 95 -3.13 -3.79 6.12
CA GLN A 95 -3.76 -2.69 5.36
C GLN A 95 -2.73 -1.66 4.93
N ALA A 96 -1.80 -1.28 5.82
CA ALA A 96 -0.73 -0.34 5.49
C ALA A 96 0.23 -0.89 4.41
N GLU A 97 0.58 -2.18 4.47
CA GLU A 97 1.33 -2.86 3.41
C GLU A 97 0.55 -2.87 2.09
N TRP A 98 -0.73 -3.20 2.10
CA TRP A 98 -1.58 -3.17 0.90
C TRP A 98 -1.60 -1.77 0.25
N VAL A 99 -1.68 -0.70 1.07
CA VAL A 99 -1.61 0.70 0.60
C VAL A 99 -0.24 1.00 -0.02
N LEU A 100 0.85 0.50 0.58
CA LEU A 100 2.20 0.64 0.02
C LEU A 100 2.32 -0.04 -1.35
N GLU A 101 1.75 -1.23 -1.51
CA GLU A 101 1.75 -1.99 -2.77
C GLU A 101 0.96 -1.31 -3.90
N GLN A 102 0.03 -0.40 -3.58
CA GLN A 102 -0.66 0.41 -4.59
C GLN A 102 0.14 1.63 -5.05
N CYS A 103 1.26 1.93 -4.38
CA CYS A 103 2.09 3.09 -4.67
C CYS A 103 3.22 2.74 -5.65
N GLY A 104 3.39 3.54 -6.70
CA GLY A 104 4.58 3.46 -7.56
C GLY A 104 5.78 4.24 -7.01
N TYR A 105 5.49 5.35 -6.33
CA TYR A 105 6.48 6.22 -5.69
C TYR A 105 6.08 6.49 -4.25
N ILE A 106 7.08 6.60 -3.37
CA ILE A 106 6.92 7.02 -1.98
C ILE A 106 7.62 8.36 -1.76
N THR A 107 7.27 9.08 -0.70
CA THR A 107 7.95 10.32 -0.31
C THR A 107 8.92 10.03 0.82
N LEU A 108 10.23 10.11 0.53
CA LEU A 108 11.28 10.07 1.55
C LEU A 108 11.58 11.49 2.03
N SER A 109 11.56 11.70 3.33
CA SER A 109 11.95 12.96 3.97
C SER A 109 13.26 12.78 4.73
N THR A 110 14.28 13.53 4.32
CA THR A 110 15.57 13.64 5.03
C THR A 110 15.69 15.01 5.71
N ILE A 111 16.70 15.19 6.56
CA ILE A 111 16.91 16.46 7.30
C ILE A 111 18.16 17.14 6.75
N SER A 112 17.99 18.34 6.21
CA SER A 112 19.12 19.16 5.74
C SER A 112 20.06 19.58 6.87
N GLU A 113 21.25 20.05 6.51
CA GLU A 113 22.25 20.62 7.43
C GLU A 113 21.70 21.77 8.31
N ASN A 114 20.67 22.47 7.81
CA ASN A 114 20.04 23.60 8.49
C ASN A 114 18.77 23.18 9.27
N GLY A 115 18.50 21.89 9.42
CA GLY A 115 17.36 21.35 10.16
C GLY A 115 16.03 21.32 9.40
N TYR A 116 15.98 21.79 8.15
CA TYR A 116 14.76 21.72 7.34
C TYR A 116 14.49 20.29 6.85
N PRO A 117 13.22 19.84 6.85
CA PRO A 117 12.81 18.60 6.20
C PRO A 117 12.88 18.73 4.67
N ARG A 118 13.30 17.67 4.00
CA ARG A 118 13.49 17.60 2.55
C ARG A 118 12.73 16.38 2.01
N PRO A 119 11.42 16.50 1.72
CA PRO A 119 10.65 15.45 1.08
C PRO A 119 11.06 15.31 -0.40
N VAL A 120 11.19 14.08 -0.88
CA VAL A 120 11.45 13.75 -2.27
C VAL A 120 10.67 12.49 -2.66
N ALA A 121 10.01 12.54 -3.82
CA ALA A 121 9.44 11.34 -4.41
C ALA A 121 10.56 10.41 -4.89
N ILE A 122 10.48 9.14 -4.53
CA ILE A 122 11.51 8.13 -4.85
C ILE A 122 10.85 6.78 -5.13
N ASP A 123 11.43 6.03 -6.07
CA ASP A 123 11.01 4.67 -6.39
C ASP A 123 11.22 3.75 -5.17
N LEU A 124 10.22 2.92 -4.87
CA LEU A 124 10.36 1.79 -3.95
C LEU A 124 10.77 0.55 -4.74
N LEU A 125 11.93 -0.02 -4.41
CA LEU A 125 12.45 -1.21 -5.11
C LEU A 125 11.95 -2.51 -4.50
N ARG A 126 11.86 -2.54 -3.17
CA ARG A 126 11.43 -3.70 -2.38
C ARG A 126 10.98 -3.20 -1.02
N HIS A 127 10.14 -4.00 -0.36
CA HIS A 127 9.82 -3.83 1.05
C HIS A 127 9.67 -5.20 1.72
N THR A 128 9.82 -5.21 3.03
CA THR A 128 9.30 -6.23 3.93
C THR A 128 8.22 -5.53 4.72
N ASP A 129 6.96 -5.87 4.47
CA ASP A 129 5.79 -5.17 5.00
C ASP A 129 5.93 -3.64 4.95
N ILE A 130 5.85 -2.97 6.11
CA ILE A 130 6.13 -1.55 6.29
C ILE A 130 7.35 -1.32 7.21
N SER A 131 8.06 -2.38 7.61
CA SER A 131 9.16 -2.34 8.56
C SER A 131 10.48 -1.99 7.89
N THR A 132 10.72 -2.50 6.68
CA THR A 132 11.96 -2.22 5.94
C THR A 132 11.65 -1.91 4.49
N LEU A 133 12.15 -0.77 4.02
CA LEU A 133 11.90 -0.27 2.67
C LEU A 133 13.25 -0.01 1.99
N TRP A 134 13.39 -0.47 0.76
CA TRP A 134 14.60 -0.28 -0.04
C TRP A 134 14.34 0.60 -1.25
N MET A 135 15.20 1.59 -1.44
CA MET A 135 15.19 2.51 -2.57
C MET A 135 16.57 2.59 -3.20
N THR A 136 16.71 3.23 -4.36
CA THR A 136 18.01 3.53 -4.98
C THR A 136 18.22 5.02 -5.16
N THR A 137 19.47 5.46 -5.04
CA THR A 137 19.85 6.82 -5.41
C THR A 137 21.34 6.92 -5.72
N ALA A 138 21.76 8.09 -6.22
CA ALA A 138 23.16 8.41 -6.43
C ALA A 138 23.83 8.93 -5.15
N LEU A 139 25.05 8.47 -4.85
CA LEU A 139 25.88 8.89 -3.70
C LEU A 139 26.21 10.39 -3.71
N SER A 140 26.15 11.00 -4.89
CA SER A 140 26.36 12.44 -5.15
C SER A 140 25.16 13.31 -4.79
N THR A 141 23.98 12.73 -4.49
CA THR A 141 22.76 13.52 -4.28
C THR A 141 22.65 14.14 -2.87
N GLU A 142 21.91 15.25 -2.75
CA GLU A 142 21.71 15.95 -1.47
C GLU A 142 21.15 15.06 -0.37
N LYS A 143 20.25 14.12 -0.70
CA LYS A 143 19.67 13.20 0.31
C LYS A 143 20.75 12.30 0.93
N VAL A 144 21.74 11.85 0.16
CA VAL A 144 22.85 11.05 0.70
C VAL A 144 23.74 11.92 1.59
N LYS A 145 23.99 13.17 1.22
CA LYS A 145 24.68 14.14 2.09
C LYS A 145 23.94 14.34 3.42
N HIS A 146 22.61 14.49 3.39
CA HIS A 146 21.79 14.60 4.60
C HIS A 146 21.89 13.32 5.47
N ILE A 147 21.76 12.14 4.85
CA ILE A 147 21.76 10.85 5.57
C ILE A 147 23.10 10.60 6.26
N ARG A 148 24.22 10.96 5.62
CA ARG A 148 25.57 10.88 6.22
C ARG A 148 25.71 11.72 7.49
N GLN A 149 24.94 12.80 7.62
CA GLN A 149 24.95 13.68 8.80
C GLN A 149 23.91 13.25 9.84
N ASN A 150 22.76 12.74 9.39
CA ASN A 150 21.65 12.36 10.24
C ASN A 150 20.85 11.22 9.60
N SER A 151 20.88 10.05 10.24
CA SER A 151 20.15 8.88 9.76
C SER A 151 18.64 8.93 10.02
N LYS A 152 18.13 9.91 10.79
CA LYS A 152 16.67 10.03 11.01
C LYS A 152 15.97 10.47 9.73
N ALA A 153 14.93 9.75 9.36
CA ALA A 153 14.14 10.02 8.17
C ALA A 153 12.65 9.72 8.43
N GLY A 154 11.80 10.24 7.55
CA GLY A 154 10.40 9.86 7.47
C GLY A 154 10.07 9.34 6.07
N VAL A 155 9.14 8.41 5.98
CA VAL A 155 8.57 7.96 4.70
C VAL A 155 7.07 8.20 4.75
N CYS A 156 6.49 8.77 3.71
CA CYS A 156 5.05 8.94 3.59
C CYS A 156 4.58 8.45 2.22
N PHE A 157 3.45 7.74 2.20
CA PHE A 157 2.81 7.28 0.98
C PHE A 157 1.29 7.36 1.13
N VAL A 158 0.64 7.60 -0.01
CA VAL A 158 -0.79 7.89 -0.09
C VAL A 158 -1.37 7.13 -1.27
N HIS A 159 -2.47 6.42 -1.03
CA HIS A 159 -3.29 5.82 -2.07
C HIS A 159 -4.75 6.22 -1.85
N GLU A 160 -5.35 6.85 -2.85
CA GLU A 160 -6.65 7.51 -2.74
C GLU A 160 -6.78 8.42 -1.51
N ALA A 161 -7.60 8.03 -0.53
CA ALA A 161 -7.86 8.79 0.69
C ALA A 161 -7.04 8.30 1.89
N ASP A 162 -6.27 7.22 1.73
CA ASP A 162 -5.49 6.61 2.78
C ASP A 162 -4.05 7.09 2.76
N SER A 163 -3.50 7.32 3.95
CA SER A 163 -2.13 7.79 4.11
C SER A 163 -1.43 7.06 5.24
N VAL A 164 -0.16 6.73 5.01
CA VAL A 164 0.71 6.10 5.99
C VAL A 164 1.96 6.96 6.12
N THR A 165 2.31 7.31 7.35
CA THR A 165 3.55 8.02 7.68
C THR A 165 4.41 7.15 8.59
N LEU A 166 5.58 6.78 8.10
CA LEU A 166 6.60 6.02 8.80
C LEU A 166 7.68 6.97 9.31
N THR A 167 8.14 6.75 10.54
CA THR A 167 9.29 7.43 11.14
C THR A 167 10.33 6.38 11.49
N GLY A 168 11.59 6.66 11.19
CA GLY A 168 12.65 5.68 11.43
C GLY A 168 14.04 6.18 11.05
N LYS A 169 14.91 5.21 10.75
CA LYS A 169 16.29 5.46 10.36
C LYS A 169 16.57 4.96 8.96
N ILE A 170 17.53 5.57 8.29
CA ILE A 170 17.94 5.19 6.94
C ILE A 170 19.45 5.02 6.84
N GLU A 171 19.84 3.98 6.12
CA GLU A 171 21.23 3.60 5.89
C GLU A 171 21.57 3.63 4.40
N ILE A 172 22.84 3.89 4.09
CA ILE A 172 23.38 3.86 2.73
C ILE A 172 24.17 2.58 2.57
N LEU A 173 23.74 1.70 1.66
CA LEU A 173 24.36 0.42 1.39
C LEU A 173 25.09 0.48 0.03
N THR A 174 26.37 0.13 0.05
CA THR A 174 27.25 0.18 -1.12
C THR A 174 28.02 -1.12 -1.35
N ASP A 175 27.77 -2.15 -0.54
CA ASP A 175 28.40 -3.45 -0.70
C ASP A 175 27.97 -4.12 -2.01
N ALA A 176 28.86 -4.96 -2.56
CA ALA A 176 28.66 -5.52 -3.89
C ALA A 176 27.45 -6.48 -3.95
N GLU A 177 27.19 -7.22 -2.88
CA GLU A 177 26.11 -8.20 -2.80
C GLU A 177 24.74 -7.51 -2.84
N THR A 178 24.54 -6.49 -2.01
CA THR A 178 23.31 -5.68 -2.00
C THR A 178 23.11 -5.02 -3.36
N ARG A 179 24.14 -4.35 -3.89
CA ARG A 179 24.06 -3.68 -5.20
C ARG A 179 23.64 -4.62 -6.31
N GLN A 180 24.20 -5.83 -6.33
CA GLN A 180 23.85 -6.87 -7.30
C GLN A 180 22.42 -7.40 -7.11
N THR A 181 21.99 -7.59 -5.87
CA THR A 181 20.68 -8.14 -5.52
C THR A 181 19.52 -7.22 -5.91
N PHE A 182 19.75 -5.90 -5.88
CA PHE A 182 18.73 -4.89 -6.19
C PHE A 182 18.81 -4.34 -7.61
N TRP A 183 19.85 -4.69 -8.36
CA TRP A 183 20.01 -4.20 -9.73
C TRP A 183 18.88 -4.65 -10.64
N GLN A 184 18.38 -3.73 -11.46
CA GLN A 184 17.40 -3.98 -12.51
C GLN A 184 17.87 -3.28 -13.79
N ASP A 185 17.68 -3.88 -14.95
CA ASP A 185 18.24 -3.39 -16.22
C ASP A 185 17.80 -1.96 -16.57
N TYR A 186 16.59 -1.54 -16.16
CA TYR A 186 16.12 -0.18 -16.38
C TYR A 186 16.97 0.87 -15.63
N MET A 187 17.71 0.49 -14.59
CA MET A 187 18.57 1.39 -13.82
C MET A 187 19.77 1.90 -14.64
N LEU A 188 20.09 1.28 -15.79
CA LEU A 188 21.11 1.79 -16.72
C LEU A 188 20.84 3.22 -17.20
N HIS A 189 19.57 3.67 -17.20
CA HIS A 189 19.21 5.05 -17.53
C HIS A 189 19.76 6.07 -16.50
N TYR A 190 20.00 5.63 -15.27
CA TYR A 190 20.47 6.47 -14.17
C TYR A 190 21.94 6.20 -13.83
N PHE A 191 22.41 4.96 -14.01
CA PHE A 191 23.75 4.49 -13.68
C PHE A 191 24.39 3.83 -14.92
N PRO A 192 25.00 4.60 -15.84
CA PRO A 192 25.49 4.10 -17.12
C PRO A 192 26.59 3.05 -17.01
N GLN A 193 27.30 2.99 -15.88
CA GLN A 193 28.32 1.96 -15.62
C GLN A 193 27.73 0.68 -14.99
N GLY A 194 26.41 0.57 -14.94
CA GLY A 194 25.70 -0.61 -14.47
C GLY A 194 25.80 -0.81 -12.96
N VAL A 195 25.71 -2.07 -12.52
CA VAL A 195 25.82 -2.46 -11.10
C VAL A 195 27.10 -1.97 -10.43
N ASN A 196 28.17 -1.71 -11.20
CA ASN A 196 29.47 -1.25 -10.73
C ASN A 196 29.63 0.29 -10.77
N ASP A 197 28.59 1.03 -11.14
CA ASP A 197 28.65 2.50 -11.16
C ASP A 197 29.05 3.04 -9.78
N PRO A 198 30.11 3.84 -9.67
CA PRO A 198 30.62 4.30 -8.37
C PRO A 198 29.61 5.18 -7.63
N ASP A 199 28.60 5.73 -8.31
CA ASP A 199 27.57 6.57 -7.71
C ASP A 199 26.33 5.76 -7.28
N TYR A 200 26.17 4.51 -7.73
CA TYR A 200 25.02 3.66 -7.40
C TYR A 200 25.07 3.16 -5.94
N CYS A 201 24.02 3.47 -5.19
CA CYS A 201 23.81 2.93 -3.84
C CYS A 201 22.34 2.58 -3.58
N ILE A 202 22.15 1.71 -2.59
CA ILE A 202 20.83 1.36 -2.06
C ILE A 202 20.62 2.15 -0.76
N LEU A 203 19.43 2.69 -0.60
CA LEU A 203 18.97 3.22 0.68
C LEU A 203 18.10 2.17 1.36
N CYS A 204 18.38 1.89 2.63
CA CYS A 204 17.61 0.95 3.46
C CYS A 204 16.98 1.73 4.62
N PHE A 205 15.66 1.89 4.59
CA PHE A 205 14.90 2.56 5.63
C PHE A 205 14.31 1.52 6.59
N HIS A 206 14.56 1.70 7.89
CA HIS A 206 14.04 0.89 8.98
C HIS A 206 13.03 1.71 9.77
N THR A 207 11.79 1.27 9.76
CA THR A 207 10.68 1.90 10.48
C THR A 207 10.79 1.61 11.98
N GLU A 208 10.64 2.65 12.79
CA GLU A 208 10.54 2.56 14.25
C GLU A 208 9.09 2.82 14.71
N GLU A 209 8.37 3.69 13.99
CA GLU A 209 6.99 4.06 14.28
C GLU A 209 6.21 4.27 12.98
N ALA A 210 4.91 3.93 12.99
CA ALA A 210 4.00 4.31 11.92
C ALA A 210 2.74 4.99 12.46
N VAL A 211 2.29 6.02 11.74
CA VAL A 211 1.01 6.71 11.91
C VAL A 211 0.17 6.45 10.67
N LEU A 212 -0.99 5.85 10.89
CA LEU A 212 -1.87 5.32 9.84
C LEU A 212 -3.18 6.11 9.84
N TRP A 213 -3.59 6.54 8.67
CA TRP A 213 -4.95 7.01 8.39
C TRP A 213 -5.51 6.17 7.25
N ILE A 214 -6.22 5.10 7.60
CA ILE A 214 -6.71 4.08 6.67
C ILE A 214 -8.19 3.87 6.94
N ASP A 215 -9.03 3.90 5.89
CA ASP A 215 -10.48 3.69 6.02
C ASP A 215 -11.11 4.62 7.08
N ARG A 216 -10.56 5.83 7.19
CA ARG A 216 -10.91 6.88 8.18
C ARG A 216 -10.68 6.51 9.64
N LYS A 217 -9.80 5.55 9.90
CA LYS A 217 -9.34 5.19 11.23
C LYS A 217 -7.92 5.70 11.41
N PHE A 218 -7.69 6.37 12.53
CA PHE A 218 -6.36 6.80 12.93
C PHE A 218 -5.76 5.76 13.86
N GLU A 219 -4.54 5.31 13.57
CA GLU A 219 -3.80 4.41 14.43
C GLU A 219 -2.32 4.78 14.49
N ARG A 220 -1.70 4.55 15.64
CA ARG A 220 -0.26 4.71 15.85
C ARG A 220 0.31 3.38 16.32
N ILE A 221 1.34 2.90 15.64
CA ILE A 221 2.01 1.64 15.97
C ILE A 221 3.51 1.86 16.16
N VAL A 222 4.09 1.13 17.11
CA VAL A 222 5.54 1.00 17.27
C VAL A 222 5.94 -0.35 16.68
N LEU A 223 7.06 -0.39 15.94
CA LEU A 223 7.54 -1.58 15.26
C LEU A 223 8.70 -2.25 16.00
#